data_AF-A0A399YP45-F1
#
_entry.id   AF-A0A399YP45-F1
#
_cell.length_a   1.000
_cell.length_b   1.000
_cell.length_c   1.000
_cell.angle_alpha   90.00
_cell.angle_beta   90.00
_cell.angle_gamma   90.00
#
_symmetry.space_group_name_H-M   'P 1'
#
loop_
_entity.id
_entity.type
_entity.pdbx_description
1 polymer ?
#
loop_
_entity_poly.entity_id
_entity_poly.type
_entity_poly.pdbx_seq_one_letter_code
_entity_poly.pdbx_strand_id
1 'polypeptide(L)'
;MNVLLMYLVPLAVLLVAAGAVEERRAARAATVALVVFALVMLLYGAVGFGFQFGGIGLVNDAPGLKALVREWSPFDTTLGLGWGIIGLDAFGINLLFINADLTNLYLYHAALAATAVFMPALALAARVRSRVIVIGAALLGMFVYPL
;
A
#
# COMPACT_ATOMS: atom_id res chain seq x y z
N MET A 1 -9.39 12.94 -10.73
CA MET A 1 -9.59 13.07 -9.27
C MET A 1 -8.27 13.48 -8.65
N ASN A 2 -8.22 14.46 -7.76
CA ASN A 2 -6.96 14.92 -7.17
C ASN A 2 -6.48 13.90 -6.13
N VAL A 3 -5.40 13.17 -6.43
CA VAL A 3 -4.86 12.09 -5.59
C VAL A 3 -4.49 12.59 -4.19
N LEU A 4 -4.12 13.87 -4.05
CA LEU A 4 -3.81 14.48 -2.76
C LEU A 4 -4.97 14.42 -1.76
N LEU A 5 -6.22 14.44 -2.25
CA LEU A 5 -7.39 14.33 -1.38
C LEU A 5 -7.49 12.96 -0.69
N MET A 6 -6.94 11.90 -1.28
CA MET A 6 -6.95 10.57 -0.63
C MET A 6 -6.04 10.49 0.58
N TYR A 7 -5.05 11.36 0.70
CA TYR A 7 -4.22 11.44 1.90
C TYR A 7 -4.95 12.06 3.10
N LEU A 8 -6.15 12.64 2.90
CA LEU A 8 -7.02 13.03 4.00
C LEU A 8 -7.55 11.82 4.78
N VAL A 9 -7.67 10.65 4.14
CA VAL A 9 -8.18 9.42 4.78
C VAL A 9 -7.20 8.87 5.84
N PRO A 10 -5.92 8.57 5.53
CA PRO A 10 -4.99 8.13 6.56
C PRO A 10 -4.74 9.23 7.60
N LEU A 11 -4.80 10.51 7.21
CA LEU A 11 -4.72 11.63 8.14
C LEU A 11 -5.90 11.63 9.12
N ALA A 12 -7.13 11.39 8.65
CA ALA A 12 -8.30 11.31 9.52
C ALA A 12 -8.16 10.17 10.55
N VAL A 13 -7.71 8.99 10.12
CA VAL A 13 -7.45 7.86 11.04
C VAL A 13 -6.39 8.24 12.09
N LEU A 14 -5.32 8.91 11.67
CA LEU A 14 -4.27 9.38 12.56
C LEU A 14 -4.78 10.40 13.58
N LEU A 15 -5.61 11.35 13.16
CA LEU A 15 -6.21 12.36 14.04
C LEU A 15 -7.19 11.74 15.04
N VAL A 16 -8.04 10.81 14.60
CA VAL A 16 -8.95 10.07 15.49
C VAL A 16 -8.16 9.27 16.53
N ALA A 17 -7.09 8.58 16.10
CA ALA A 17 -6.24 7.84 17.01
C ALA A 17 -5.50 8.78 17.99
N ALA A 18 -5.00 9.93 17.53
CA ALA A 18 -4.33 10.91 18.38
C ALA A 18 -5.24 11.42 19.51
N GLY A 19 -6.53 11.65 19.22
CA GLY A 19 -7.52 12.03 20.23
C GLY A 19 -7.79 10.97 21.30
N ALA A 20 -7.44 9.71 21.03
CA ALA A 20 -7.61 8.59 21.96
C ALA A 20 -6.34 8.24 22.78
N VAL A 21 -5.23 8.94 22.55
CA VAL A 21 -3.93 8.63 23.19
C VAL A 21 -3.70 9.51 24.42
N GLU A 22 -3.29 8.89 25.54
CA GLU A 22 -2.82 9.60 26.73
C GLU A 22 -1.63 10.51 26.42
N GLU A 23 -1.60 11.72 26.98
CA GLU A 23 -0.57 12.75 26.73
C GLU A 23 0.86 12.22 26.92
N ARG A 24 1.09 11.41 27.97
CA ARG A 24 2.41 10.81 28.27
C ARG A 24 2.93 9.90 27.15
N ARG A 25 2.04 9.38 26.29
CA ARG A 25 2.35 8.46 25.19
C ARG A 25 2.23 9.10 23.82
N ALA A 26 1.70 10.33 23.73
CA ALA A 26 1.41 11.02 22.48
C ALA A 26 2.64 11.16 21.58
N ALA A 27 3.78 11.60 22.15
CA ALA A 27 5.03 11.74 21.39
C ALA A 27 5.47 10.41 20.75
N ARG A 28 5.43 9.32 21.52
CA ARG A 28 5.79 7.98 21.02
C ARG A 28 4.82 7.48 19.96
N ALA A 29 3.51 7.67 20.15
CA ALA A 29 2.49 7.28 19.19
C ALA A 29 2.66 8.04 17.86
N ALA A 30 2.92 9.35 17.92
CA ALA A 30 3.18 10.17 16.75
C ALA A 30 4.44 9.71 15.99
N THR A 31 5.54 9.40 16.69
CA THR A 31 6.76 8.87 16.06
C THR A 31 6.49 7.53 15.38
N VAL A 32 5.78 6.61 16.04
CA VAL A 32 5.42 5.31 15.45
C VAL A 32 4.56 5.51 14.21
N ALA A 33 3.55 6.38 14.28
CA ALA A 33 2.67 6.65 13.16
C ALA A 33 3.43 7.21 11.95
N LEU A 34 4.37 8.14 12.17
CA LEU A 34 5.21 8.71 11.11
C LEU A 34 6.11 7.64 10.47
N VAL A 35 6.76 6.80 11.29
CA VAL A 35 7.61 5.70 10.80
C VAL A 35 6.78 4.70 10.00
N VAL A 36 5.62 4.30 10.52
CA VAL A 36 4.70 3.38 9.83
C VAL A 36 4.26 3.97 8.49
N PHE A 37 3.89 5.26 8.45
CA PHE A 37 3.49 5.92 7.22
C PHE A 37 4.58 5.87 6.15
N ALA A 38 5.79 6.35 6.50
CA ALA A 38 6.92 6.38 5.59
C ALA A 38 7.28 4.97 5.11
N LEU A 39 7.27 4.00 6.02
CA LEU A 39 7.62 2.63 5.72
C LEU A 39 6.57 1.95 4.83
N VAL A 40 5.28 2.19 5.04
CA VAL A 40 4.21 1.68 4.16
C VAL A 40 4.32 2.29 2.78
N MET A 41 4.52 3.60 2.66
CA MET A 41 4.73 4.25 1.36
C MET A 41 5.87 3.58 0.59
N LEU A 42 7.03 3.40 1.23
CA LEU A 42 8.20 2.80 0.59
C LEU A 42 8.01 1.32 0.25
N LEU A 43 7.52 0.51 1.18
CA LEU A 43 7.44 -0.93 1.01
C LEU A 43 6.24 -1.37 0.15
N TYR A 44 5.12 -0.65 0.23
CA TYR A 44 4.04 -0.83 -0.73
C TYR A 44 4.55 -0.49 -2.13
N GLY A 45 5.22 0.65 -2.34
CA GLY A 45 5.78 0.99 -3.65
C GLY A 45 6.84 0.00 -4.15
N ALA A 46 7.70 -0.50 -3.26
CA ALA A 46 8.76 -1.42 -3.64
C ALA A 46 8.27 -2.85 -3.93
N VAL A 47 7.23 -3.31 -3.24
CA VAL A 47 6.79 -4.71 -3.27
C VAL A 47 5.29 -4.82 -3.51
N GLY A 48 4.48 -4.27 -2.60
CA GLY A 48 3.03 -4.50 -2.59
C GLY A 48 2.30 -4.02 -3.85
N PHE A 49 2.71 -2.89 -4.41
CA PHE A 49 2.14 -2.34 -5.63
C PHE A 49 2.32 -3.29 -6.82
N GLY A 50 3.49 -3.92 -6.93
CA GLY A 50 3.74 -4.90 -7.98
C GLY A 50 2.85 -6.14 -7.84
N PHE A 51 2.67 -6.65 -6.62
CA PHE A 51 1.73 -7.75 -6.37
C PHE A 51 0.28 -7.40 -6.71
N GLN A 52 -0.15 -6.17 -6.41
CA GLN A 52 -1.53 -5.76 -6.62
C GLN A 52 -1.83 -5.38 -8.08
N PHE A 53 -0.88 -4.75 -8.76
CA PHE A 53 -1.11 -4.11 -10.07
C PHE A 53 -0.17 -4.55 -11.18
N GLY A 54 0.77 -5.45 -10.92
CA GLY A 54 1.73 -5.93 -11.93
C GLY A 54 1.11 -6.57 -13.18
N GLY A 55 -0.17 -6.97 -13.15
CA GLY A 55 -0.91 -7.49 -14.29
C GLY A 55 -1.98 -6.54 -14.89
N ILE A 56 -2.09 -5.30 -14.40
CA ILE A 56 -3.24 -4.43 -14.72
C ILE A 56 -3.37 -4.10 -16.22
N GLY A 57 -2.27 -4.13 -16.97
CA GLY A 57 -2.26 -3.90 -18.42
C GLY A 57 -2.99 -4.97 -19.24
N LEU A 58 -3.33 -6.12 -18.65
CA LEU A 58 -4.14 -7.16 -19.30
C LEU A 58 -5.64 -6.81 -19.34
N VAL A 59 -6.09 -5.94 -18.44
CA VAL A 59 -7.51 -5.58 -18.28
C VAL A 59 -7.77 -4.08 -18.48
N ASN A 60 -6.72 -3.27 -18.60
CA ASN A 60 -6.82 -1.81 -18.71
C ASN A 60 -6.02 -1.29 -19.91
N ASP A 61 -6.70 -0.54 -20.79
CA ASP A 61 -6.13 -0.01 -22.03
C ASP A 61 -5.33 1.30 -21.88
N ALA A 62 -5.18 1.83 -20.65
CA ALA A 62 -4.45 3.07 -20.41
C ALA A 62 -3.01 2.95 -20.93
N PRO A 63 -2.54 3.90 -21.78
CA PRO A 63 -1.22 3.80 -22.41
C PRO A 63 -0.07 3.58 -21.43
N GLY A 64 -0.10 4.24 -20.26
CA GLY A 64 0.94 4.10 -19.23
C GLY A 64 0.94 2.76 -18.48
N LEU A 65 -0.08 1.92 -18.65
CA LEU A 65 -0.22 0.66 -17.91
C LEU A 65 -0.01 -0.58 -18.78
N LYS A 66 0.02 -0.43 -20.11
CA LYS A 66 0.14 -1.54 -21.08
C LYS A 66 1.38 -2.43 -20.91
N ALA A 67 2.40 -1.94 -20.23
CA ALA A 67 3.63 -2.69 -19.99
C ALA A 67 3.52 -3.65 -18.77
N LEU A 68 2.50 -3.49 -17.92
CA LEU A 68 2.27 -4.31 -16.71
C LEU A 68 1.39 -5.50 -17.06
N VAL A 69 1.97 -6.51 -17.71
CA VAL A 69 1.23 -7.66 -18.28
C VAL A 69 1.59 -8.98 -17.63
N ARG A 70 2.56 -8.98 -16.70
CA ARG A 70 2.95 -10.21 -16.02
C ARG A 70 2.06 -10.41 -14.80
N GLU A 71 1.21 -11.41 -14.88
CA GLU A 71 0.46 -11.94 -13.76
C GLU A 71 0.71 -13.45 -13.61
N TRP A 72 0.58 -13.93 -12.38
CA TRP A 72 0.50 -15.34 -12.10
C TRP A 72 -0.97 -15.75 -11.95
N SER A 73 -1.37 -16.77 -12.71
CA SER A 73 -2.69 -17.41 -12.67
C SER A 73 -2.54 -18.91 -12.43
N PRO A 74 -3.28 -19.52 -11.49
CA PRO A 74 -3.31 -20.97 -11.32
C PRO A 74 -4.16 -21.67 -12.38
N PHE A 75 -5.05 -20.95 -13.05
CA PHE A 75 -5.87 -21.49 -14.13
C PHE A 75 -5.20 -21.23 -15.48
N ASP A 76 -5.11 -22.30 -16.28
CA ASP A 76 -4.63 -22.20 -17.65
C ASP A 76 -5.56 -21.29 -18.48
N THR A 77 -4.95 -20.50 -19.35
CA THR A 77 -5.60 -19.60 -20.33
C THR A 77 -6.60 -20.31 -21.25
N THR A 78 -6.65 -21.64 -21.24
CA THR A 78 -7.55 -22.48 -22.02
C THR A 78 -8.94 -22.68 -21.38
N LEU A 79 -9.11 -22.36 -20.09
CA LEU A 79 -10.36 -22.59 -19.33
C LEU A 79 -11.20 -21.31 -19.09
N GLY A 80 -10.85 -20.19 -19.71
CA GLY A 80 -11.53 -18.90 -19.58
C GLY A 80 -10.56 -17.73 -19.69
N LEU A 81 -10.97 -16.52 -19.28
CA LEU A 81 -10.15 -15.29 -19.31
C LEU A 81 -8.85 -15.33 -18.48
N GLY A 82 -8.49 -16.47 -17.87
CA GLY A 82 -7.43 -16.53 -16.86
C GLY A 82 -7.86 -15.78 -15.60
N TRP A 83 -7.51 -16.28 -14.42
CA TRP A 83 -7.71 -15.51 -13.19
C TRP A 83 -6.33 -15.12 -12.69
N GLY A 84 -5.92 -13.87 -12.95
CA GLY A 84 -4.75 -13.30 -12.33
C GLY A 84 -4.94 -13.23 -10.81
N ILE A 85 -4.02 -13.84 -10.05
CA ILE A 85 -4.02 -13.77 -8.58
C ILE A 85 -2.95 -12.79 -8.10
N ILE A 86 -1.77 -12.79 -8.73
CA ILE A 86 -0.63 -11.99 -8.28
C ILE A 86 0.03 -11.30 -9.47
N GLY A 87 0.16 -9.98 -9.41
CA GLY A 87 0.96 -9.20 -10.34
C GLY A 87 2.47 -9.43 -10.14
N LEU A 88 3.22 -9.42 -11.24
CA LEU A 88 4.65 -9.73 -11.25
C LEU A 88 5.53 -8.64 -11.91
N ASP A 89 4.94 -7.54 -12.37
CA ASP A 89 5.65 -6.34 -12.83
C ASP A 89 5.61 -5.20 -11.80
N ALA A 90 6.31 -4.10 -12.10
CA ALA A 90 6.36 -2.88 -11.29
C ALA A 90 6.89 -3.04 -9.86
N PHE A 91 7.70 -4.08 -9.60
CA PHE A 91 8.49 -4.17 -8.38
C PHE A 91 9.67 -3.20 -8.38
N GLY A 92 9.96 -2.63 -7.21
CA GLY A 92 10.97 -1.61 -7.02
C GLY A 92 10.58 -0.28 -7.68
N ILE A 93 11.33 0.77 -7.37
CA ILE A 93 11.28 2.04 -8.12
C ILE A 93 11.91 1.77 -9.51
N ASN A 94 11.24 0.99 -10.32
CA ASN A 94 11.71 0.60 -11.64
C ASN A 94 11.43 1.74 -12.60
N LEU A 95 12.48 2.50 -12.93
CA LEU A 95 12.44 3.67 -13.79
C LEU A 95 11.83 3.38 -15.17
N LEU A 96 11.83 2.11 -15.61
CA LEU A 96 11.25 1.69 -16.89
C LEU A 96 9.73 1.90 -16.96
N PHE A 97 9.05 1.87 -15.82
CA PHE A 97 7.59 2.00 -15.76
C PHE A 97 7.13 3.39 -15.29
N ILE A 98 8.04 4.31 -14.99
CA ILE A 98 7.66 5.63 -14.44
C ILE A 98 6.95 6.46 -15.50
N ASN A 99 5.64 6.63 -15.31
CA ASN A 99 4.79 7.51 -16.08
C ASN A 99 3.69 8.11 -15.18
N ALA A 100 2.95 9.09 -15.71
CA ALA A 100 1.93 9.81 -14.96
C ALA A 100 0.79 8.89 -14.49
N ASP A 101 0.33 7.95 -15.33
CA ASP A 101 -0.78 7.04 -15.01
C ASP A 101 -0.38 6.10 -13.86
N LEU A 102 0.80 5.49 -13.95
CA LEU A 102 1.31 4.58 -12.93
C LEU A 102 1.59 5.32 -11.61
N THR A 103 2.16 6.52 -11.68
CA THR A 103 2.45 7.33 -10.49
C THR A 103 1.16 7.73 -9.78
N ASN A 104 0.12 8.12 -10.53
CA ASN A 104 -1.18 8.45 -9.96
C ASN A 104 -1.86 7.22 -9.34
N LEU A 105 -1.80 6.08 -10.02
CA LEU A 105 -2.35 4.82 -9.51
C LEU A 105 -1.64 4.41 -8.21
N TYR A 106 -0.30 4.45 -8.19
CA TYR A 106 0.50 4.17 -7.01
C TYR A 106 0.15 5.10 -5.86
N LEU A 107 0.20 6.42 -6.05
CA LEU A 107 -0.07 7.38 -4.96
C LEU A 107 -1.50 7.24 -4.41
N TYR A 108 -2.47 6.96 -5.27
CA TYR A 108 -3.84 6.71 -4.87
C TYR A 108 -3.95 5.47 -3.97
N HIS A 109 -3.38 4.34 -4.40
CA HIS A 109 -3.46 3.10 -3.62
C HIS A 109 -2.51 3.07 -2.41
N ALA A 110 -1.42 3.81 -2.44
CA ALA A 110 -0.52 3.97 -1.30
C ALA A 110 -1.21 4.70 -0.14
N ALA A 111 -2.07 5.69 -0.42
CA ALA A 111 -2.88 6.35 0.62
C ALA A 111 -3.88 5.37 1.26
N LEU A 112 -4.48 4.48 0.47
CA LEU A 112 -5.39 3.44 0.95
C LEU A 112 -4.64 2.36 1.76
N ALA A 113 -3.46 1.94 1.29
CA ALA A 113 -2.59 1.02 2.01
C ALA A 113 -2.18 1.59 3.37
N ALA A 114 -1.76 2.87 3.41
CA ALA A 114 -1.43 3.57 4.65
C ALA A 114 -2.61 3.59 5.62
N THR A 115 -3.82 3.83 5.11
CA THR A 115 -5.05 3.81 5.92
C THR A 115 -5.29 2.43 6.53
N ALA A 116 -5.23 1.37 5.72
CA ALA A 116 -5.44 0.00 6.16
C ALA A 116 -4.41 -0.44 7.20
N VAL A 117 -3.14 -0.04 7.04
CA VAL A 117 -2.07 -0.37 7.99
C VAL A 117 -2.15 0.46 9.27
N PHE A 118 -2.58 1.71 9.19
CA PHE A 118 -2.74 2.58 10.35
C PHE A 118 -3.75 2.06 11.36
N MET A 119 -4.87 1.50 10.90
CA MET A 119 -5.91 1.00 11.81
C MET A 119 -5.37 0.02 12.87
N PRO A 120 -4.75 -1.12 12.51
CA PRO A 120 -4.18 -2.03 13.49
C PRO A 120 -2.93 -1.47 14.17
N ALA A 121 -2.08 -0.71 13.46
CA ALA A 121 -0.85 -0.17 14.03
C ALA A 121 -1.13 0.80 15.19
N LEU A 122 -2.11 1.69 15.02
CA LEU A 122 -2.51 2.68 16.01
C LEU A 122 -3.35 2.05 17.12
N ALA A 123 -4.23 1.09 16.80
CA ALA A 123 -4.98 0.33 17.81
C ALA A 123 -4.05 -0.42 18.79
N LEU A 124 -2.89 -0.90 18.31
CA LEU A 124 -1.91 -1.62 19.11
C LEU A 124 -0.82 -0.72 19.71
N ALA A 125 -0.73 0.56 19.33
CA ALA A 125 0.34 1.49 19.72
C ALA A 125 0.50 1.64 21.25
N ALA A 126 -0.60 1.59 22.00
CA ALA A 126 -0.57 1.70 23.46
C ALA A 126 -0.26 0.37 24.18
N ARG A 127 -0.37 -0.76 23.48
CA ARG A 127 -0.34 -2.11 24.08
C ARG A 127 0.90 -2.91 23.72
N VAL A 128 1.57 -2.56 22.62
CA VAL A 128 2.64 -3.38 22.03
C VAL A 128 3.93 -2.57 21.89
N ARG A 129 5.08 -3.26 21.87
CA ARG A 129 6.38 -2.64 21.63
C ARG A 129 6.47 -2.09 20.20
N SER A 130 7.05 -0.90 20.03
CA SER A 130 7.08 -0.19 18.74
C SER A 130 7.72 -1.00 17.61
N ARG A 131 8.74 -1.83 17.90
CA ARG A 131 9.37 -2.70 16.89
C ARG A 131 8.40 -3.71 16.28
N VAL A 132 7.53 -4.30 17.10
CA VAL A 132 6.54 -5.28 16.64
C VAL A 132 5.51 -4.61 15.75
N ILE A 133 5.09 -3.39 16.10
CA ILE A 133 4.16 -2.59 15.28
C ILE A 133 4.78 -2.26 13.93
N VAL A 134 6.04 -1.82 13.91
CA VAL A 134 6.74 -1.48 12.66
C VAL A 134 6.91 -2.71 11.77
N ILE A 135 7.30 -3.86 12.34
CA ILE A 135 7.40 -5.12 11.58
C ILE A 135 6.03 -5.56 11.05
N GLY A 136 5.00 -5.51 11.89
CA GLY A 136 3.63 -5.85 11.48
C GLY A 136 3.11 -4.93 10.38
N ALA A 137 3.34 -3.63 10.50
CA ALA A 137 3.00 -2.65 9.48
C ALA A 137 3.73 -2.91 8.15
N ALA A 138 5.01 -3.29 8.21
CA ALA A 138 5.78 -3.69 7.04
C ALA A 138 5.13 -4.87 6.32
N LEU A 139 4.81 -5.94 7.05
CA LEU A 139 4.19 -7.14 6.49
C LEU A 139 2.80 -6.86 5.92
N LEU A 140 2.00 -6.03 6.60
CA LEU A 140 0.69 -5.63 6.12
C LEU A 140 0.78 -4.86 4.80
N GLY A 141 1.69 -3.88 4.71
CA GLY A 141 1.87 -3.07 3.50
C GLY A 141 2.48 -3.84 2.33
N MET A 142 3.34 -4.83 2.59
CA MET A 142 3.99 -5.62 1.53
C MET A 142 3.14 -6.77 1.01
N PHE A 143 2.37 -7.44 1.88
CA PHE A 143 1.75 -8.73 1.55
C PHE A 143 0.27 -8.77 1.84
N VAL A 144 -0.18 -8.40 3.04
CA VAL A 144 -1.58 -8.66 3.45
C VAL A 144 -2.58 -7.72 2.79
N TYR A 145 -2.20 -6.46 2.58
CA TYR A 145 -3.05 -5.50 1.87
C TYR A 145 -3.08 -5.70 0.33
N PRO A 146 -1.94 -5.93 -0.35
CA PRO A 146 -1.92 -6.04 -1.81
C PRO A 146 -2.36 -7.40 -2.39
N LEU A 147 -2.38 -8.47 -1.58
CA LEU A 147 -2.80 -9.82 -1.96
C LEU A 147 -4.24 -10.10 -1.48
#